data_AF-A0A2V7YGC9-F1
#
_entry.id   AF-A0A2V7YGC9-F1
#
_cell.length_a   1.000
_cell.length_b   1.000
_cell.length_c   1.000
_cell.angle_alpha   90.00
_cell.angle_beta   90.00
_cell.angle_gamma   90.00
#
_symmetry.space_group_name_H-M   'P 1'
#
loop_
_entity.id
_entity.type
_entity.pdbx_description
1 polymer ?
#
loop_
_entity_poly.entity_id
_entity_poly.type
_entity_poly.pdbx_seq_one_letter_code
_entity_poly.pdbx_strand_id
1 'polypeptide(L)'
;MLPEPTESPARRLLPWLALTLLYTAVTCIYFWPLPRLAGDHLGPDLGDPLFTLYVLKWGAHQIGLGLPDVWDANIYYPTRGTLAFSDHLLGPAAQLFLFLKIVPNAIAGYNFLFLSSFVASALAVCWVLRRSGISWIAAGLAGWMYAFSSFRYCQLSHIQVLIVQWLPLTLWFWDRLLARRTLRNAALFLLFYLLNLAGGCYLAYMIHFPLLAILVSRAIAEGRGLLSLRSLRVLAPVAVIAGVCAAVLFLPYARVARAQSLSRPASEIDEYSAHLASYFSPDPQNLYFSPGADRLLRGLFGGSAELFHRPENALFAGFLPTILFCVGAFAALRG
;
A
#
# COMPACT_ATOMS: atom_id res chain seq x y z
N MET A 1 -41.41 11.03 14.08
CA MET A 1 -40.21 10.79 13.26
C MET A 1 -40.67 10.43 11.86
N LEU A 2 -40.62 11.38 10.93
CA LEU A 2 -40.90 11.09 9.52
C LEU A 2 -39.75 10.20 9.00
N PRO A 3 -40.03 9.15 8.21
CA PRO A 3 -38.98 8.33 7.62
C PRO A 3 -38.14 9.19 6.68
N GLU A 4 -36.84 9.26 6.94
CA GLU A 4 -35.85 9.82 6.00
C GLU A 4 -36.09 9.24 4.60
N PRO A 5 -36.26 10.07 3.56
CA PRO A 5 -36.53 9.57 2.22
C PRO A 5 -35.38 8.66 1.80
N THR A 6 -35.71 7.39 1.52
CA THR A 6 -34.74 6.40 1.06
C THR A 6 -34.16 6.89 -0.26
N GLU A 7 -32.95 7.47 -0.21
CA GLU A 7 -32.24 7.92 -1.41
C GLU A 7 -32.23 6.81 -2.46
N SER A 8 -32.56 7.17 -3.71
CA SER A 8 -32.53 6.21 -4.80
C SER A 8 -31.12 5.61 -4.97
N PRO A 9 -30.99 4.35 -5.39
CA PRO A 9 -29.69 3.71 -5.60
C PRO A 9 -28.76 4.54 -6.49
N ALA A 10 -29.32 5.23 -7.50
CA ALA A 10 -28.59 6.13 -8.38
C ALA A 10 -27.94 7.32 -7.65
N ARG A 11 -28.66 7.95 -6.70
CA ARG A 11 -28.12 9.06 -5.90
C ARG A 11 -26.99 8.62 -4.96
N ARG A 12 -27.01 7.35 -4.53
CA ARG A 12 -25.93 6.75 -3.71
C ARG A 12 -24.68 6.41 -4.51
N LEU A 13 -24.82 6.12 -5.80
CA LEU A 13 -23.71 5.74 -6.69
C LEU A 13 -23.04 6.95 -7.35
N LEU A 14 -23.77 8.05 -7.55
CA LEU A 14 -23.26 9.24 -8.24
C LEU A 14 -21.97 9.81 -7.62
N PRO A 15 -21.83 9.96 -6.28
CA PRO A 15 -20.59 10.46 -5.69
C PRO A 15 -19.40 9.51 -5.89
N TRP A 16 -19.64 8.19 -5.87
CA TRP A 16 -18.60 7.19 -6.14
C TRP A 16 -18.11 7.26 -7.58
N LEU A 17 -19.02 7.38 -8.54
CA LEU A 17 -18.68 7.55 -9.94
C LEU A 17 -17.89 8.86 -10.15
N ALA A 18 -18.37 9.97 -9.58
CA ALA A 18 -17.71 11.26 -9.67
C ALA A 18 -16.28 11.22 -9.11
N LEU A 19 -16.07 10.62 -7.93
CA LEU A 19 -14.74 10.47 -7.34
C LEU A 19 -13.84 9.53 -8.15
N THR A 20 -14.39 8.44 -8.68
CA THR A 20 -13.64 7.51 -9.53
C THR A 20 -13.14 8.22 -10.79
N LEU A 21 -14.01 8.95 -11.47
CA LEU A 21 -13.66 9.74 -12.65
C LEU A 21 -12.65 10.84 -12.31
N LEU A 22 -12.86 11.56 -11.21
CA LEU A 22 -11.94 12.60 -10.75
C LEU A 22 -10.54 12.05 -10.48
N TYR A 23 -10.41 10.99 -9.66
CA TYR A 23 -9.11 10.40 -9.36
C TYR A 23 -8.46 9.79 -10.59
N THR A 24 -9.23 9.22 -11.51
CA THR A 24 -8.70 8.69 -12.78
C THR A 24 -8.14 9.82 -13.63
N ALA A 25 -8.90 10.90 -13.82
CA ALA A 25 -8.47 12.07 -14.59
C ALA A 25 -7.20 12.69 -13.99
N VAL A 26 -7.18 12.88 -12.67
CA VAL A 26 -6.02 13.42 -11.95
C VAL A 26 -4.82 12.49 -12.11
N THR A 27 -4.97 11.18 -11.95
CA THR A 27 -3.88 10.22 -12.12
C THR A 27 -3.32 10.29 -13.55
N CYS A 28 -4.18 10.34 -14.56
CA CYS A 28 -3.75 10.44 -15.96
C CYS A 28 -3.02 11.75 -16.26
N ILE A 29 -3.48 12.87 -15.69
CA ILE A 29 -2.82 14.18 -15.81
C ILE A 29 -1.47 14.17 -15.10
N TYR A 30 -1.43 13.63 -13.88
CA TYR A 30 -0.25 13.59 -13.02
C TYR A 30 0.89 12.81 -13.65
N PHE A 31 0.58 11.70 -14.31
CA PHE A 31 1.56 10.84 -14.97
C PHE A 31 1.63 11.06 -16.48
N TRP A 32 1.09 12.15 -17.01
CA TRP A 32 1.23 12.46 -18.43
C TRP A 32 2.72 12.58 -18.82
N PRO A 33 3.19 11.98 -19.93
CA PRO A 33 2.44 11.32 -21.01
C PRO A 33 2.27 9.79 -20.90
N LEU A 34 2.54 9.17 -19.74
CA LEU A 34 2.50 7.71 -19.57
C LEU A 34 1.21 7.05 -20.07
N PRO A 35 -0.01 7.55 -19.80
CA PRO A 35 -1.24 6.92 -20.31
C PRO A 35 -1.29 6.80 -21.84
N ARG A 36 -0.64 7.72 -22.57
CA ARG A 36 -0.56 7.70 -24.04
C ARG A 36 0.47 6.68 -24.54
N LEU A 37 1.52 6.44 -23.75
CA LEU A 37 2.67 5.61 -24.10
C LEU A 37 2.64 4.24 -23.40
N ALA A 38 1.53 3.90 -22.74
CA ALA A 38 1.44 2.80 -21.78
C ALA A 38 1.72 1.41 -22.39
N GLY A 39 1.64 1.25 -23.72
CA GLY A 39 1.97 0.00 -24.40
C GLY A 39 3.47 -0.24 -24.60
N ASP A 40 4.27 0.84 -24.68
CA ASP A 40 5.64 0.77 -25.20
C ASP A 40 6.67 1.36 -24.24
N HIS A 41 6.23 2.13 -23.23
CA HIS A 41 7.10 2.76 -22.24
C HIS A 41 6.72 2.28 -20.84
N LEU A 42 7.72 1.88 -20.06
CA LEU A 42 7.52 1.50 -18.67
C LEU A 42 7.62 2.75 -17.78
N GLY A 43 6.61 2.99 -16.93
CA GLY A 43 6.66 4.10 -15.97
C GLY A 43 7.26 3.69 -14.62
N PRO A 44 7.84 4.62 -13.84
CA PRO A 44 8.31 5.98 -14.20
C PRO A 44 9.70 6.00 -14.86
N ASP A 45 10.49 4.92 -14.72
CA ASP A 45 11.86 4.80 -15.20
C ASP A 45 12.19 3.34 -15.60
N LEU A 46 13.46 3.08 -15.92
CA LEU A 46 13.96 1.76 -16.35
C LEU A 46 14.83 1.05 -15.30
N GLY A 47 14.86 1.52 -14.05
CA GLY A 47 15.55 0.84 -12.95
C GLY A 47 14.74 -0.35 -12.45
N ASP A 48 14.26 -0.24 -11.21
CA ASP A 48 13.44 -1.24 -10.53
C ASP A 48 12.19 -1.70 -11.30
N PRO A 49 11.48 -0.84 -12.08
CA PRO A 49 10.34 -1.27 -12.88
C PRO A 49 10.66 -2.41 -13.85
N LEU A 50 11.85 -2.44 -14.46
CA LEU A 50 12.21 -3.52 -15.40
C LEU A 50 12.30 -4.88 -14.70
N PHE A 51 12.98 -4.92 -13.56
CA PHE A 51 13.07 -6.13 -12.75
C PHE A 51 11.69 -6.54 -12.20
N THR A 52 10.91 -5.56 -11.75
CA THR A 52 9.58 -5.83 -11.22
C THR A 52 8.64 -6.38 -12.30
N LEU A 53 8.68 -5.84 -13.53
CA LEU A 53 7.95 -6.40 -14.66
C LEU A 53 8.37 -7.84 -14.96
N TYR A 54 9.66 -8.16 -14.88
CA TYR A 54 10.14 -9.53 -14.99
C TYR A 54 9.50 -10.44 -13.92
N VAL A 55 9.51 -10.03 -12.65
CA VAL A 55 8.89 -10.78 -11.54
C VAL A 55 7.40 -11.00 -11.77
N LEU A 56 6.67 -9.95 -12.19
CA LEU A 56 5.24 -10.06 -12.47
C LEU A 56 4.96 -11.02 -13.64
N LYS A 57 5.77 -10.98 -14.70
CA LYS A 57 5.65 -11.90 -15.83
C LYS A 57 5.94 -13.35 -15.42
N TRP A 58 6.96 -13.57 -14.58
CA TRP A 58 7.26 -14.89 -14.03
C TRP A 58 6.07 -15.42 -13.22
N GLY A 59 5.55 -14.62 -12.28
CA GLY A 59 4.38 -14.99 -11.48
C GLY A 59 3.15 -15.27 -12.35
N ALA A 60 2.86 -14.41 -13.34
CA ALA A 60 1.75 -14.60 -14.25
C ALA A 60 1.87 -15.89 -15.09
N HIS A 61 3.09 -16.19 -15.56
CA HIS A 61 3.39 -17.44 -16.26
C HIS A 61 3.15 -18.67 -15.36
N GLN A 62 3.69 -18.65 -14.15
CA GLN A 62 3.55 -19.74 -13.18
C GLN A 62 2.08 -19.93 -12.75
N ILE A 63 1.32 -18.86 -12.58
CA ILE A 63 -0.14 -18.93 -12.32
C ILE A 63 -0.85 -19.67 -13.46
N GLY A 64 -0.49 -19.39 -14.71
CA GLY A 64 -1.02 -20.08 -15.88
C GLY A 64 -0.69 -21.58 -15.93
N LEU A 65 0.38 -22.01 -15.27
CA LEU A 65 0.82 -23.40 -15.18
C LEU A 65 0.35 -24.13 -13.91
N GLY A 66 -0.30 -23.43 -12.97
CA GLY A 66 -0.70 -24.01 -11.68
C GLY A 66 0.37 -23.97 -10.59
N LEU A 67 1.33 -23.04 -10.70
CA LEU A 67 2.39 -22.75 -9.72
C LEU A 67 3.41 -23.88 -9.42
N PRO A 68 3.77 -24.77 -10.36
CA PRO A 68 4.66 -25.89 -10.05
C PRO A 68 6.04 -25.44 -9.57
N ASP A 69 6.57 -24.38 -10.17
CA ASP A 69 7.95 -23.91 -9.96
C ASP A 69 7.98 -22.43 -9.55
N VAL A 70 6.92 -21.93 -8.90
CA VAL A 70 6.76 -20.49 -8.64
C VAL A 70 8.00 -19.86 -7.98
N TRP A 71 8.68 -20.58 -7.09
CA TRP A 71 9.84 -20.06 -6.36
C TRP A 71 11.17 -20.17 -7.14
N ASP A 72 11.24 -20.98 -8.19
CA ASP A 72 12.45 -21.27 -8.96
C ASP A 72 12.53 -20.39 -10.23
N ALA A 73 12.57 -19.08 -10.02
CA ALA A 73 12.67 -18.10 -11.11
C ALA A 73 13.91 -18.33 -11.99
N ASN A 74 13.78 -18.08 -13.30
CA ASN A 74 14.85 -18.29 -14.27
C ASN A 74 15.92 -17.18 -14.28
N ILE A 75 16.32 -16.71 -13.10
CA ILE A 75 17.48 -15.83 -12.87
C ILE A 75 18.54 -16.55 -12.06
N TYR A 76 19.80 -16.13 -12.21
CA TYR A 76 20.95 -16.67 -11.46
C TYR A 76 21.17 -18.19 -11.62
N TYR A 77 20.94 -18.73 -12.82
CA TYR A 77 21.18 -20.16 -13.11
C TYR A 77 22.59 -20.60 -12.66
N PRO A 78 22.74 -21.74 -11.96
CA PRO A 78 21.75 -22.79 -11.66
C PRO A 78 21.06 -22.66 -10.29
N THR A 79 21.08 -21.48 -9.66
CA THR A 79 20.54 -21.29 -8.31
C THR A 79 19.02 -21.49 -8.26
N ARG A 80 18.54 -22.23 -7.26
CA ARG A 80 17.12 -22.46 -6.98
C ARG A 80 16.57 -21.49 -5.93
N GLY A 81 15.26 -21.31 -5.90
CA GLY A 81 14.56 -20.45 -4.93
C GLY A 81 14.80 -18.95 -5.18
N THR A 82 15.25 -18.58 -6.38
CA THR A 82 15.72 -17.22 -6.70
C THR A 82 14.61 -16.19 -6.74
N LEU A 83 13.33 -16.58 -6.84
CA LEU A 83 12.22 -15.63 -6.64
C LEU A 83 12.25 -15.06 -5.21
N ALA A 84 12.67 -15.86 -4.22
CA ALA A 84 12.73 -15.42 -2.82
C ALA A 84 13.92 -14.49 -2.53
N PHE A 85 14.73 -14.13 -3.53
CA PHE A 85 15.74 -13.06 -3.40
C PHE A 85 15.11 -11.66 -3.43
N SER A 86 13.85 -11.55 -3.88
CA SER A 86 13.11 -10.29 -3.93
C SER A 86 11.63 -10.50 -3.59
N ASP A 87 10.82 -9.46 -3.73
CA ASP A 87 9.37 -9.52 -3.50
C ASP A 87 8.70 -10.46 -4.51
N HIS A 88 7.86 -11.38 -4.02
CA HIS A 88 7.20 -12.38 -4.88
C HIS A 88 6.07 -11.79 -5.75
N LEU A 89 5.44 -10.68 -5.32
CA LEU A 89 4.38 -9.94 -6.02
C LEU A 89 3.26 -10.81 -6.63
N LEU A 90 2.89 -11.91 -5.96
CA LEU A 90 1.98 -12.92 -6.51
C LEU A 90 0.56 -12.39 -6.72
N GLY A 91 0.09 -11.50 -5.83
CA GLY A 91 -1.20 -10.82 -5.99
C GLY A 91 -1.23 -9.93 -7.24
N PRO A 92 -0.30 -8.97 -7.39
CA PRO A 92 -0.13 -8.20 -8.61
C PRO A 92 0.11 -9.05 -9.87
N ALA A 93 0.88 -10.14 -9.77
CA ALA A 93 1.11 -11.06 -10.89
C ALA A 93 -0.18 -11.78 -11.33
N ALA A 94 -1.08 -12.12 -10.40
CA ALA A 94 -2.40 -12.65 -10.73
C ALA A 94 -3.26 -11.63 -11.47
N GLN A 95 -3.19 -10.36 -11.08
CA GLN A 95 -3.87 -9.28 -11.80
C GLN A 95 -3.29 -9.09 -13.21
N LEU A 96 -1.97 -9.16 -13.36
CA LEU A 96 -1.31 -9.14 -14.66
C LEU A 96 -1.74 -10.35 -15.51
N PHE A 97 -1.79 -11.55 -14.94
CA PHE A 97 -2.23 -12.75 -15.65
C PHE A 97 -3.64 -12.59 -16.25
N LEU A 98 -4.58 -12.05 -15.47
CA LEU A 98 -5.94 -11.77 -15.96
C LEU A 98 -5.95 -10.67 -17.02
N PHE A 99 -5.17 -9.61 -16.82
CA PHE A 99 -5.04 -8.53 -17.79
C PHE A 99 -4.53 -9.03 -19.15
N LEU A 100 -3.52 -9.90 -19.14
CA LEU A 100 -2.92 -10.49 -20.35
C LEU A 100 -3.88 -11.36 -21.17
N LYS A 101 -5.01 -11.81 -20.61
CA LYS A 101 -6.07 -12.50 -21.35
C LYS A 101 -6.88 -11.57 -22.25
N ILE A 102 -6.89 -10.27 -21.94
CA ILE A 102 -7.66 -9.25 -22.68
C ILE A 102 -6.70 -8.42 -23.54
N VAL A 103 -5.58 -8.01 -22.96
CA VAL A 103 -4.57 -7.17 -23.61
C VAL A 103 -3.22 -7.89 -23.50
N PRO A 104 -2.72 -8.54 -24.56
CA PRO A 104 -1.50 -9.37 -24.53
C PRO A 104 -0.21 -8.52 -24.54
N ASN A 105 -0.15 -7.52 -23.66
CA ASN A 105 1.01 -6.63 -23.50
C ASN A 105 1.31 -6.45 -22.00
N ALA A 106 2.47 -6.95 -21.57
CA ALA A 106 2.87 -6.91 -20.17
C ALA A 106 3.32 -5.52 -19.69
N ILE A 107 3.83 -4.67 -20.59
CA ILE A 107 4.16 -3.27 -20.28
C ILE A 107 2.86 -2.50 -20.00
N ALA A 108 1.84 -2.69 -20.85
CA ALA A 108 0.51 -2.13 -20.62
C ALA A 108 -0.10 -2.63 -19.30
N GLY A 109 0.07 -3.92 -18.99
CA GLY A 109 -0.41 -4.48 -17.73
C GLY A 109 0.29 -3.91 -16.50
N TYR A 110 1.61 -3.71 -16.55
CA TYR A 110 2.36 -3.04 -15.49
C TYR A 110 1.87 -1.60 -15.29
N ASN A 111 1.78 -0.82 -16.37
CA ASN A 111 1.33 0.57 -16.31
C ASN A 111 -0.13 0.67 -15.82
N PHE A 112 -0.97 -0.29 -16.17
CA PHE A 112 -2.33 -0.39 -15.64
C PHE A 112 -2.32 -0.62 -14.13
N LEU A 113 -1.50 -1.54 -13.61
CA LEU A 113 -1.35 -1.75 -12.17
C LEU A 113 -0.82 -0.50 -11.46
N PHE A 114 0.19 0.15 -12.05
CA PHE A 114 0.77 1.38 -11.54
C PHE A 114 -0.27 2.49 -11.42
N LEU A 115 -0.97 2.84 -12.51
CA LEU A 115 -1.98 3.90 -12.52
C LEU A 115 -3.18 3.56 -11.63
N SER A 116 -3.68 2.32 -11.71
CA SER A 116 -4.81 1.88 -10.90
C SER A 116 -4.50 1.86 -9.40
N SER A 117 -3.23 1.68 -9.01
CA SER A 117 -2.82 1.74 -7.59
C SER A 117 -3.16 3.09 -6.95
N PHE A 118 -3.06 4.21 -7.68
CA PHE A 118 -3.39 5.54 -7.19
C PHE A 118 -4.91 5.71 -7.02
N VAL A 119 -5.66 5.37 -8.06
CA VAL A 119 -7.13 5.47 -8.05
C VAL A 119 -7.74 4.57 -6.98
N ALA A 120 -7.32 3.30 -6.93
CA ALA A 120 -7.83 2.33 -5.96
C ALA A 120 -7.46 2.70 -4.52
N SER A 121 -6.25 3.22 -4.29
CA SER A 121 -5.81 3.68 -2.97
C SER A 121 -6.65 4.87 -2.47
N ALA A 122 -6.90 5.85 -3.34
CA ALA A 122 -7.74 7.00 -3.01
C ALA A 122 -9.18 6.58 -2.67
N LEU A 123 -9.75 5.69 -3.49
CA LEU A 123 -11.11 5.17 -3.29
C LEU A 123 -11.21 4.31 -2.03
N ALA A 124 -10.21 3.50 -1.71
CA ALA A 124 -10.18 2.68 -0.51
C ALA A 124 -10.23 3.53 0.77
N VAL A 125 -9.42 4.59 0.85
CA VAL A 125 -9.45 5.53 1.98
C VAL A 125 -10.78 6.28 2.04
N CYS A 126 -11.26 6.79 0.89
CA CYS A 126 -12.55 7.46 0.84
C CYS A 126 -13.67 6.54 1.36
N TRP A 127 -13.67 5.27 0.93
CA TRP A 127 -14.62 4.26 1.39
C TRP A 127 -14.56 4.05 2.89
N VAL A 128 -13.37 3.84 3.46
CA VAL A 128 -13.20 3.66 4.91
C VAL A 128 -13.74 4.86 5.68
N LEU A 129 -13.39 6.08 5.27
CA LEU A 129 -13.83 7.30 5.97
C LEU A 129 -15.34 7.56 5.82
N ARG A 130 -15.93 7.26 4.66
CA ARG A 130 -17.38 7.31 4.48
C ARG A 130 -18.10 6.33 5.39
N ARG A 131 -17.53 5.13 5.60
CA ARG A 131 -18.07 4.16 6.56
C ARG A 131 -17.91 4.58 8.02
N SER A 132 -16.95 5.46 8.31
CA SER A 132 -16.77 6.11 9.63
C SER A 132 -17.69 7.31 9.86
N GLY A 133 -18.50 7.72 8.87
CA GLY A 133 -19.41 8.87 8.99
C GLY A 133 -18.83 10.22 8.55
N ILE A 134 -17.61 10.25 8.00
CA ILE A 134 -16.97 11.48 7.52
C ILE A 134 -17.63 11.97 6.23
N SER A 135 -17.82 13.28 6.05
CA SER A 135 -18.49 13.85 4.87
C SER A 135 -17.82 13.46 3.54
N TRP A 136 -18.57 13.54 2.43
CA TRP A 136 -18.05 13.22 1.09
C TRP A 136 -16.82 14.02 0.70
N ILE A 137 -16.84 15.33 0.97
CA ILE A 137 -15.73 16.23 0.65
C ILE A 137 -14.48 15.85 1.45
N ALA A 138 -14.61 15.68 2.77
CA ALA A 138 -13.47 15.33 3.62
C ALA A 138 -12.92 13.93 3.29
N ALA A 139 -13.79 12.95 3.05
CA ALA A 139 -13.36 11.60 2.63
C ALA A 139 -12.69 11.61 1.25
N GLY A 140 -13.18 12.42 0.32
CA GLY A 140 -12.58 12.62 -1.00
C GLY A 140 -11.20 13.29 -0.93
N LEU A 141 -11.06 14.32 -0.10
CA LEU A 141 -9.78 14.98 0.14
C LEU A 141 -8.76 14.06 0.82
N ALA A 142 -9.20 13.25 1.80
CA ALA A 142 -8.32 12.29 2.44
C ALA A 142 -7.86 11.18 1.47
N GLY A 143 -8.74 10.72 0.58
CA GLY A 143 -8.36 9.81 -0.51
C GLY A 143 -7.29 10.40 -1.42
N TRP A 144 -7.44 11.67 -1.79
CA TRP A 144 -6.41 12.41 -2.54
C TRP A 144 -5.08 12.46 -1.77
N MET A 145 -5.12 12.92 -0.52
CA MET A 145 -3.94 13.09 0.34
C MET A 145 -3.19 11.77 0.53
N TYR A 146 -3.91 10.65 0.61
CA TYR A 146 -3.30 9.33 0.70
C TYR A 146 -2.63 8.91 -0.61
N ALA A 147 -3.34 8.98 -1.73
CA ALA A 147 -2.86 8.48 -3.02
C ALA A 147 -1.77 9.35 -3.66
N PHE A 148 -1.81 10.67 -3.47
CA PHE A 148 -0.87 11.63 -4.04
C PHE A 148 0.03 12.26 -2.96
N SER A 149 0.30 11.52 -1.87
CA SER A 149 1.22 11.94 -0.83
C SER A 149 2.66 12.07 -1.35
N SER A 150 3.45 12.94 -0.70
CA SER A 150 4.87 13.10 -1.02
C SER A 150 5.62 11.77 -0.93
N PHE A 151 5.36 10.99 0.12
CA PHE A 151 5.98 9.67 0.29
C PHE A 151 5.75 8.75 -0.91
N ARG A 152 4.54 8.67 -1.45
CA ARG A 152 4.26 7.83 -2.64
C ARG A 152 4.97 8.32 -3.89
N TYR A 153 5.21 9.63 -3.98
CA TYR A 153 5.98 10.19 -5.07
C TYR A 153 7.48 9.81 -5.01
N CYS A 154 8.06 9.69 -3.82
CA CYS A 154 9.42 9.14 -3.66
C CYS A 154 9.53 7.69 -4.16
N GLN A 155 8.40 6.98 -4.16
CA GLN A 155 8.32 5.54 -4.35
C GLN A 155 7.77 5.17 -5.74
N LEU A 156 7.80 6.08 -6.71
CA LEU A 156 7.23 5.81 -8.05
C LEU A 156 7.88 4.61 -8.73
N SER A 157 9.17 4.36 -8.49
CA SER A 157 9.91 3.22 -9.05
C SER A 157 9.60 1.89 -8.35
N HIS A 158 8.93 1.92 -7.20
CA HIS A 158 8.69 0.78 -6.32
C HIS A 158 7.20 0.45 -6.25
N ILE A 159 6.64 -0.14 -7.31
CA ILE A 159 5.21 -0.48 -7.40
C ILE A 159 4.71 -1.35 -6.23
N GLN A 160 5.59 -2.18 -5.65
CA GLN A 160 5.37 -2.99 -4.46
C GLN A 160 5.00 -2.15 -3.22
N VAL A 161 5.44 -0.89 -3.15
CA VAL A 161 5.07 0.08 -2.10
C VAL A 161 3.82 0.88 -2.50
N LEU A 162 3.54 1.00 -3.79
CA LEU A 162 2.41 1.79 -4.31
C LEU A 162 1.07 1.03 -4.29
N ILE A 163 1.09 -0.30 -4.37
CA ILE A 163 -0.10 -1.18 -4.33
C ILE A 163 -0.64 -1.33 -2.89
N VAL A 164 -1.00 -0.20 -2.26
CA VAL A 164 -1.48 -0.12 -0.86
C VAL A 164 -2.99 0.09 -0.74
N GLN A 165 -3.77 -0.17 -1.80
CA GLN A 165 -5.23 -0.04 -1.75
C GLN A 165 -5.89 -1.02 -0.77
N TRP A 166 -5.25 -2.15 -0.48
CA TRP A 166 -5.77 -3.16 0.44
C TRP A 166 -5.53 -2.80 1.90
N LEU A 167 -4.54 -1.95 2.20
CA LEU A 167 -4.15 -1.60 3.57
C LEU A 167 -5.29 -0.91 4.34
N PRO A 168 -5.94 0.17 3.83
CA PRO A 168 -7.06 0.80 4.54
C PRO A 168 -8.21 -0.17 4.81
N LEU A 169 -8.52 -1.05 3.85
CA LEU A 169 -9.60 -2.03 3.97
C LEU A 169 -9.26 -3.12 4.99
N THR A 170 -8.01 -3.59 5.01
CA THR A 170 -7.51 -4.56 5.99
C THR A 170 -7.63 -4.01 7.41
N LEU A 171 -7.16 -2.78 7.64
CA LEU A 171 -7.24 -2.13 8.95
C LEU A 171 -8.69 -1.89 9.40
N TRP A 172 -9.55 -1.46 8.47
CA TRP A 172 -10.97 -1.28 8.74
C TRP A 172 -11.63 -2.59 9.17
N PHE A 173 -11.45 -3.67 8.40
CA PHE A 173 -12.09 -4.94 8.73
C PHE A 173 -11.45 -5.64 9.93
N TRP A 174 -10.17 -5.38 10.23
CA TRP A 174 -9.56 -5.78 11.49
C TRP A 174 -10.25 -5.11 12.68
N ASP A 175 -10.39 -3.79 12.64
CA ASP A 175 -11.10 -3.05 13.68
C ASP A 175 -12.56 -3.50 13.82
N ARG A 176 -13.27 -3.73 12.70
CA ARG A 176 -14.65 -4.21 12.72
C ARG A 176 -14.78 -5.65 13.20
N LEU A 177 -13.84 -6.53 12.87
CA LEU A 177 -13.79 -7.90 13.37
C LEU A 177 -13.57 -7.91 14.88
N LEU A 178 -12.61 -7.09 15.34
CA LEU A 178 -12.37 -6.90 16.75
C LEU A 178 -13.59 -6.28 17.41
N ALA A 179 -14.26 -5.25 16.89
CA ALA A 179 -15.45 -4.70 17.53
C ALA A 179 -16.66 -5.66 17.51
N ARG A 180 -16.83 -6.43 16.42
CA ARG A 180 -17.95 -7.34 16.19
C ARG A 180 -17.46 -8.62 15.52
N ARG A 181 -17.33 -9.69 16.32
CA ARG A 181 -16.80 -11.01 15.95
C ARG A 181 -17.78 -11.82 15.10
N THR A 182 -18.04 -11.36 13.89
CA THR A 182 -18.93 -12.01 12.93
C THR A 182 -18.13 -12.71 11.82
N LEU A 183 -18.67 -13.79 11.26
CA LEU A 183 -18.06 -14.49 10.12
C LEU A 183 -17.86 -13.59 8.91
N ARG A 184 -18.77 -12.64 8.69
CA ARG A 184 -18.64 -11.65 7.61
C ARG A 184 -17.40 -10.77 7.78
N ASN A 185 -17.17 -10.23 8.98
CA ASN A 185 -15.99 -9.41 9.24
C ASN A 185 -14.70 -10.26 9.19
N ALA A 186 -14.76 -11.50 9.66
CA ALA A 186 -13.65 -12.44 9.57
C ALA A 186 -13.26 -12.73 8.11
N ALA A 187 -14.24 -13.04 7.25
CA ALA A 187 -14.03 -13.31 5.84
C ALA A 187 -13.49 -12.08 5.09
N LEU A 188 -14.05 -10.88 5.35
CA LEU A 188 -13.60 -9.65 4.72
C LEU A 188 -12.20 -9.24 5.20
N PHE A 189 -11.90 -9.38 6.49
CA PHE A 189 -10.55 -9.18 7.01
C PHE A 189 -9.56 -10.13 6.34
N LEU A 190 -9.83 -11.44 6.33
CA LEU A 190 -8.95 -12.43 5.69
C LEU A 190 -8.76 -12.13 4.20
N LEU A 191 -9.82 -11.79 3.47
CA LEU A 191 -9.72 -11.43 2.06
C LEU A 191 -8.72 -10.29 1.82
N PHE A 192 -8.91 -9.15 2.50
CA PHE A 192 -8.03 -8.00 2.29
C PHE A 192 -6.64 -8.20 2.87
N TYR A 193 -6.53 -8.89 4.00
CA TYR A 193 -5.25 -9.26 4.59
C TYR A 193 -4.42 -10.13 3.65
N LEU A 194 -5.03 -11.16 3.04
CA LEU A 194 -4.34 -12.05 2.09
C LEU A 194 -4.00 -11.32 0.78
N LEU A 195 -4.86 -10.42 0.29
CA LEU A 195 -4.53 -9.58 -0.86
C LEU A 195 -3.35 -8.64 -0.57
N ASN A 196 -3.28 -8.08 0.64
CA ASN A 196 -2.15 -7.26 1.09
C ASN A 196 -0.87 -8.11 1.22
N LEU A 197 -0.98 -9.29 1.83
CA LEU A 197 0.12 -10.23 2.04
C LEU A 197 0.71 -10.74 0.71
N ALA A 198 -0.15 -10.98 -0.28
CA ALA A 198 0.25 -11.37 -1.63
C ALA A 198 0.88 -10.21 -2.44
N GLY A 199 0.78 -8.97 -1.96
CA GLY A 199 1.17 -7.74 -2.65
C GLY A 199 2.67 -7.49 -2.75
N GLY A 200 3.47 -8.01 -1.83
CA GLY A 200 4.92 -7.79 -1.71
C GLY A 200 5.37 -7.94 -0.26
N CYS A 201 6.65 -8.27 -0.01
CA CYS A 201 7.13 -8.57 1.33
C CYS A 201 7.15 -7.32 2.23
N TYR A 202 7.43 -6.15 1.65
CA TYR A 202 7.47 -4.89 2.40
C TYR A 202 6.12 -4.56 3.06
N LEU A 203 5.04 -4.51 2.27
CA LEU A 203 3.69 -4.24 2.78
C LEU A 203 3.12 -5.38 3.64
N ALA A 204 3.49 -6.63 3.31
CA ALA A 204 3.18 -7.79 4.13
C ALA A 204 3.77 -7.67 5.53
N TYR A 205 4.99 -7.17 5.68
CA TYR A 205 5.59 -6.92 6.98
C TYR A 205 4.94 -5.72 7.68
N MET A 206 4.92 -4.55 7.02
CA MET A 206 4.53 -3.28 7.64
C MET A 206 3.11 -3.25 8.21
N ILE A 207 2.16 -3.97 7.60
CA ILE A 207 0.75 -3.98 8.06
C ILE A 207 0.61 -4.47 9.51
N HIS A 208 1.53 -5.28 10.02
CA HIS A 208 1.42 -5.87 11.35
C HIS A 208 1.57 -4.84 12.47
N PHE A 209 2.29 -3.74 12.26
CA PHE A 209 2.41 -2.66 13.25
C PHE A 209 1.06 -1.99 13.56
N PRO A 210 0.32 -1.44 12.58
CA PRO A 210 -1.01 -0.88 12.86
C PRO A 210 -2.03 -1.94 13.28
N LEU A 211 -1.95 -3.19 12.80
CA LEU A 211 -2.81 -4.28 13.29
C LEU A 211 -2.60 -4.52 14.80
N LEU A 212 -1.34 -4.56 15.24
CA LEU A 212 -0.99 -4.70 16.65
C LEU A 212 -1.48 -3.49 17.46
N ALA A 213 -1.29 -2.27 16.97
CA ALA A 213 -1.76 -1.06 17.65
C ALA A 213 -3.29 -1.08 17.87
N ILE A 214 -4.07 -1.47 16.85
CA ILE A 214 -5.53 -1.62 16.95
C ILE A 214 -5.88 -2.74 17.94
N LEU A 215 -5.17 -3.87 17.89
CA LEU A 215 -5.40 -4.99 18.81
C LEU A 215 -5.17 -4.57 20.26
N VAL A 216 -4.05 -3.89 20.54
CA VAL A 216 -3.71 -3.38 21.88
C VAL A 216 -4.75 -2.37 22.34
N SER A 217 -5.14 -1.41 21.48
CA SER A 217 -6.18 -0.44 21.79
C SER A 217 -7.51 -1.12 22.19
N ARG A 218 -7.94 -2.13 21.42
CA ARG A 218 -9.14 -2.91 21.71
C ARG A 218 -9.00 -3.77 22.97
N ALA A 219 -7.82 -4.33 23.22
CA ALA A 219 -7.53 -5.12 24.41
C ALA A 219 -7.60 -4.28 25.69
N ILE A 220 -7.11 -3.04 25.65
CA ILE A 220 -7.21 -2.10 26.75
C ILE A 220 -8.68 -1.72 26.99
N ALA A 221 -9.44 -1.44 25.91
CA ALA A 221 -10.83 -1.03 26.02
C ALA A 221 -11.79 -2.15 26.49
N GLU A 222 -11.57 -3.40 26.06
CA GLU A 222 -12.47 -4.53 26.33
C GLU A 222 -11.95 -5.50 27.41
N GLY A 223 -10.70 -5.32 27.87
CA GLY A 223 -10.04 -6.19 28.83
C GLY A 223 -10.05 -7.67 28.42
N ARG A 224 -10.44 -8.55 29.35
CA ARG A 224 -10.52 -10.00 29.12
C ARG A 224 -11.67 -10.43 28.18
N GLY A 225 -12.52 -9.51 27.72
CA GLY A 225 -13.61 -9.81 26.78
C GLY A 225 -13.11 -10.37 25.44
N LEU A 226 -11.92 -9.95 25.00
CA LEU A 226 -11.24 -10.51 23.82
C LEU A 226 -10.86 -11.98 23.98
N LEU A 227 -10.54 -12.39 25.21
CA LEU A 227 -10.12 -13.75 25.55
C LEU A 227 -11.30 -14.66 25.93
N SER A 228 -12.54 -14.16 25.84
CA SER A 228 -13.71 -15.00 26.09
C SER A 228 -13.80 -16.12 25.05
N LEU A 229 -14.30 -17.29 25.46
CA LEU A 229 -14.47 -18.44 24.56
C LEU A 229 -15.30 -18.09 23.31
N ARG A 230 -16.28 -17.18 23.45
CA ARG A 230 -17.10 -16.71 22.32
C ARG A 230 -16.27 -15.91 21.31
N SER A 231 -15.40 -15.02 21.78
CA SER A 231 -14.47 -14.27 20.93
C SER A 231 -13.45 -15.19 20.26
N LEU A 232 -12.87 -16.12 21.02
CA LEU A 232 -11.86 -17.05 20.52
C LEU A 232 -12.39 -18.01 19.45
N ARG A 233 -13.67 -18.39 19.49
CA ARG A 233 -14.30 -19.21 18.43
C ARG A 233 -14.24 -18.57 17.04
N VAL A 234 -14.10 -17.25 16.95
CA VAL A 234 -13.98 -16.53 15.67
C VAL A 234 -12.54 -16.07 15.43
N LEU A 235 -11.88 -15.53 16.47
CA LEU A 235 -10.54 -14.97 16.33
C LEU A 235 -9.46 -16.05 16.13
N ALA A 236 -9.58 -17.21 16.79
CA ALA A 236 -8.57 -18.27 16.68
C ALA A 236 -8.52 -18.88 15.27
N PRO A 237 -9.64 -19.26 14.62
CA PRO A 237 -9.60 -19.70 13.22
C PRO A 237 -9.04 -18.66 12.27
N VAL A 238 -9.37 -17.38 12.46
CA VAL A 238 -8.81 -16.28 11.65
C VAL A 238 -7.30 -16.19 11.81
N ALA A 239 -6.80 -16.24 13.05
CA ALA A 239 -5.36 -16.22 13.33
C ALA A 239 -4.64 -17.44 12.75
N VAL A 240 -5.25 -18.63 12.84
CA VAL A 240 -4.70 -19.86 12.25
C VAL A 240 -4.63 -19.75 10.73
N ILE A 241 -5.71 -19.34 10.07
CA ILE A 241 -5.74 -19.19 8.61
C ILE A 241 -4.71 -18.14 8.15
N ALA A 242 -4.68 -16.97 8.79
CA ALA A 242 -3.72 -15.92 8.50
C ALA A 242 -2.28 -16.40 8.68
N GLY A 243 -1.99 -17.09 9.81
CA GLY A 243 -0.67 -17.63 10.12
C GLY A 243 -0.24 -18.73 9.16
N VAL A 244 -1.14 -19.63 8.76
CA VAL A 244 -0.84 -20.68 7.76
C VAL A 244 -0.55 -20.05 6.41
N CYS A 245 -1.36 -19.10 5.94
CA CYS A 245 -1.11 -18.42 4.67
C CYS A 245 0.20 -17.62 4.68
N ALA A 246 0.51 -16.93 5.78
CA ALA A 246 1.80 -16.26 5.95
C ALA A 246 2.95 -17.26 5.95
N ALA A 247 2.83 -18.39 6.65
CA ALA A 247 3.84 -19.44 6.63
C ALA A 247 4.05 -20.00 5.21
N VAL A 248 2.99 -20.26 4.45
CA VAL A 248 3.08 -20.75 3.08
C VAL A 248 3.84 -19.77 2.17
N LEU A 249 3.58 -18.47 2.29
CA LEU A 249 4.25 -17.45 1.47
C LEU A 249 5.68 -17.16 1.91
N PHE A 250 5.97 -17.16 3.22
CA PHE A 250 7.24 -16.66 3.76
C PHE A 250 8.21 -17.75 4.23
N LEU A 251 7.78 -19.01 4.37
CA LEU A 251 8.69 -20.12 4.66
C LEU A 251 9.75 -20.34 3.56
N PRO A 252 9.45 -20.19 2.25
CA PRO A 252 10.46 -20.23 1.19
C PRO A 252 11.60 -19.22 1.40
N TYR A 253 11.26 -17.97 1.77
CA TYR A 253 12.24 -16.94 2.12
C TYR A 253 13.14 -17.38 3.28
N ALA A 254 12.55 -17.89 4.36
CA ALA A 254 13.32 -18.36 5.52
C ALA A 254 14.21 -19.58 5.20
N ARG A 255 13.83 -20.41 4.23
CA ARG A 255 14.66 -21.54 3.76
C ARG A 255 15.82 -21.05 2.91
N VAL A 256 15.54 -20.18 1.95
CA VAL A 256 16.54 -19.61 1.04
C VAL A 256 17.57 -18.76 1.81
N ALA A 257 17.11 -17.90 2.72
CA ALA A 257 18.01 -17.10 3.55
C ALA A 257 18.97 -17.96 4.39
N ARG A 258 18.47 -19.06 4.97
CA ARG A 258 19.33 -20.00 5.73
C ARG A 258 20.28 -20.79 4.83
N ALA A 259 19.81 -21.28 3.68
CA ALA A 259 20.62 -22.06 2.76
C ALA A 259 21.78 -21.25 2.15
N GLN A 260 21.56 -19.96 1.93
CA GLN A 260 22.52 -19.03 1.33
C GLN A 260 23.24 -18.15 2.38
N SER A 261 23.02 -18.39 3.68
CA SER A 261 23.56 -17.60 4.78
C SER A 261 23.34 -16.08 4.60
N LEU A 262 22.18 -15.68 4.08
CA LEU A 262 21.85 -14.28 3.84
C LEU A 262 21.62 -13.57 5.16
N SER A 263 22.29 -12.44 5.34
CA SER A 263 22.13 -11.55 6.49
C SER A 263 22.35 -10.10 6.05
N ARG A 264 21.67 -9.16 6.71
CA ARG A 264 21.95 -7.73 6.55
C ARG A 264 22.92 -7.28 7.64
N PRO A 265 24.08 -6.70 7.31
CA PRO A 265 25.00 -6.16 8.30
C PRO A 265 24.37 -4.98 9.03
N ALA A 266 24.75 -4.77 10.30
CA ALA A 266 24.20 -3.70 11.13
C ALA A 266 24.42 -2.30 10.53
N SER A 267 25.54 -2.10 9.82
CA SER A 267 25.85 -0.84 9.12
C SER A 267 24.82 -0.51 8.04
N GLU A 268 24.38 -1.52 7.27
CA GLU A 268 23.38 -1.33 6.22
C GLU A 268 22.00 -1.05 6.82
N ILE A 269 21.68 -1.69 7.96
CA ILE A 269 20.44 -1.40 8.69
C ILE A 269 20.44 0.04 9.20
N ASP A 270 21.55 0.53 9.76
CA ASP A 270 21.67 1.89 10.26
C ASP A 270 21.56 2.92 9.13
N GLU A 271 22.24 2.68 8.01
CA GLU A 271 22.23 3.55 6.82
C GLU A 271 20.81 3.77 6.26
N TYR A 272 20.02 2.68 6.16
CA TYR A 272 18.65 2.74 5.63
C TYR A 272 17.57 2.95 6.70
N SER A 273 17.95 3.14 7.96
CA SER A 273 16.99 3.37 9.05
C SER A 273 16.31 4.74 8.95
N ALA A 274 15.07 4.79 9.43
CA ALA A 274 14.35 6.05 9.58
C ALA A 274 14.88 6.81 10.82
N HIS A 275 15.15 8.10 10.66
CA HIS A 275 15.42 9.00 11.79
C HIS A 275 14.31 10.05 11.91
N LEU A 276 14.28 10.83 12.99
CA LEU A 276 13.28 11.90 13.14
C LEU A 276 13.27 12.87 11.95
N ALA A 277 14.44 13.22 11.41
CA ALA A 277 14.57 14.08 10.24
C ALA A 277 13.88 13.51 8.98
N SER A 278 13.80 12.18 8.85
CA SER A 278 13.11 11.50 7.74
C SER A 278 11.66 11.92 7.60
N TYR A 279 10.97 12.20 8.71
CA TYR A 279 9.56 12.61 8.73
C TYR A 279 9.35 14.08 8.36
N PHE A 280 10.41 14.87 8.23
CA PHE A 280 10.39 16.29 7.89
C PHE A 280 11.16 16.62 6.60
N SER A 281 11.72 15.61 5.95
CA SER A 281 12.56 15.74 4.75
C SER A 281 11.69 15.54 3.50
N PRO A 282 11.27 16.62 2.80
CA PRO A 282 10.57 16.49 1.53
C PRO A 282 11.50 15.95 0.46
N ASP A 283 10.93 15.19 -0.48
CA ASP A 283 11.68 14.71 -1.63
C ASP A 283 12.04 15.86 -2.57
N PRO A 284 13.30 15.97 -3.03
CA PRO A 284 13.73 17.01 -3.96
C PRO A 284 12.97 16.99 -5.30
N GLN A 285 12.43 15.84 -5.69
CA GLN A 285 11.69 15.66 -6.94
C GLN A 285 10.19 15.98 -6.77
N ASN A 286 9.71 16.23 -5.55
CA ASN A 286 8.31 16.52 -5.31
C ASN A 286 7.89 17.82 -6.03
N LEU A 287 6.77 17.77 -6.77
CA LEU A 287 6.14 18.90 -7.44
C LEU A 287 5.96 20.15 -6.55
N TYR A 288 5.70 19.98 -5.26
CA TYR A 288 5.52 21.08 -4.31
C TYR A 288 6.85 21.63 -3.76
N PHE A 289 7.94 20.89 -3.91
CA PHE A 289 9.28 21.25 -3.47
C PHE A 289 10.14 21.55 -4.70
N SER A 290 9.83 22.66 -5.35
CA SER A 290 10.53 23.06 -6.58
C SER A 290 12.02 23.36 -6.34
N PRO A 291 12.87 23.40 -7.39
CA PRO A 291 14.24 23.91 -7.28
C PRO A 291 14.33 25.33 -6.70
N GLY A 292 13.23 26.09 -6.68
CA GLY A 292 13.14 27.38 -5.98
C GLY A 292 13.02 27.22 -4.47
N ALA A 293 12.23 26.25 -3.99
CA ALA A 293 12.11 25.92 -2.57
C ALA A 293 13.41 25.34 -2.01
N ASP A 294 14.10 24.49 -2.77
CA ASP A 294 15.43 23.99 -2.40
C ASP A 294 16.46 25.12 -2.28
N ARG A 295 16.48 26.04 -3.25
CA ARG A 295 17.36 27.23 -3.20
C ARG A 295 17.06 28.13 -2.01
N LEU A 296 15.78 28.31 -1.66
CA LEU A 296 15.38 29.08 -0.48
C LEU A 296 15.85 28.40 0.82
N LEU A 297 15.69 27.08 0.92
CA LEU A 297 16.17 26.31 2.08
C LEU A 297 17.68 26.33 2.22
N ARG A 298 18.43 26.15 1.12
CA ARG A 298 19.89 26.33 1.11
C ARG A 298 20.29 27.76 1.48
N GLY A 299 19.51 28.77 1.09
CA GLY A 299 19.72 30.16 1.46
C GLY A 299 19.47 30.44 2.95
N LEU A 300 18.46 29.80 3.56
CA LEU A 300 18.09 29.99 4.96
C LEU A 300 18.96 29.16 5.93
N PHE A 301 19.35 27.95 5.54
CA PHE A 301 20.01 26.98 6.43
C PHE A 301 21.44 26.62 6.02
N GLY A 302 21.96 27.16 4.92
CA GLY A 302 23.33 26.91 4.45
C GLY A 302 23.60 25.42 4.23
N GLY A 303 24.76 24.95 4.69
CA GLY A 303 25.14 23.52 4.63
C GLY A 303 24.22 22.58 5.41
N SER A 304 23.43 23.09 6.36
CA SER A 304 22.45 22.26 7.10
C SER A 304 21.27 21.82 6.23
N ALA A 305 21.10 22.41 5.04
CA ALA A 305 20.09 21.99 4.07
C ALA A 305 20.29 20.53 3.61
N GLU A 306 21.53 20.01 3.62
CA GLU A 306 21.82 18.62 3.26
C GLU A 306 21.19 17.61 4.23
N LEU A 307 20.94 17.99 5.48
CA LEU A 307 20.25 17.13 6.46
C LEU A 307 18.80 16.81 6.05
N PHE A 308 18.22 17.63 5.17
CA PHE A 308 16.85 17.46 4.67
C PHE A 308 16.79 16.70 3.34
N HIS A 309 17.93 16.40 2.72
CA HIS A 309 18.00 15.64 1.47
C HIS A 309 18.30 14.18 1.74
N ARG A 310 17.28 13.33 1.57
CA ARG A 310 17.30 11.93 2.02
C ARG A 310 16.65 11.00 0.98
N PRO A 311 17.41 10.53 -0.03
CA PRO A 311 16.85 9.88 -1.21
C PRO A 311 16.20 8.50 -0.93
N GLU A 312 16.56 7.83 0.18
CA GLU A 312 16.09 6.46 0.43
C GLU A 312 15.30 6.30 1.74
N ASN A 313 15.38 7.26 2.66
CA ASN A 313 14.65 7.24 3.94
C ASN A 313 13.77 8.49 4.15
N ALA A 314 13.34 9.18 3.10
CA ALA A 314 12.32 10.23 3.22
C ALA A 314 10.93 9.64 3.51
N LEU A 315 10.33 10.06 4.64
CA LEU A 315 9.03 9.62 5.14
C LEU A 315 8.02 10.78 5.26
N PHE A 316 8.34 11.93 4.67
CA PHE A 316 7.50 13.11 4.76
C PHE A 316 6.13 12.89 4.10
N ALA A 317 5.06 13.14 4.85
CA ALA A 317 3.69 12.97 4.34
C ALA A 317 3.30 14.04 3.30
N GLY A 318 3.95 15.20 3.33
CA GLY A 318 3.63 16.37 2.52
C GLY A 318 3.07 17.52 3.37
N PHE A 319 3.33 18.76 2.95
CA PHE A 319 2.92 19.97 3.70
C PHE A 319 1.41 20.06 3.90
N LEU A 320 0.62 19.80 2.86
CA LEU A 320 -0.84 19.91 2.93
C LEU A 320 -1.44 18.93 3.96
N PRO A 321 -1.13 17.61 3.92
CA PRO A 321 -1.54 16.69 4.98
C PRO A 321 -1.10 17.12 6.38
N THR A 322 0.15 17.54 6.55
CA THR A 322 0.70 17.94 7.85
C THR A 322 -0.01 19.19 8.40
N ILE A 323 -0.24 20.21 7.58
CA ILE A 323 -0.92 21.44 8.00
C ILE A 323 -2.37 21.14 8.38
N LEU A 324 -3.11 20.41 7.55
CA LEU A 324 -4.50 20.07 7.83
C LEU A 324 -4.64 19.21 9.10
N PHE A 325 -3.69 18.30 9.34
CA PHE A 325 -3.62 17.54 10.58
C PHE A 325 -3.43 18.47 11.79
N CYS A 326 -2.46 19.38 11.76
CA CYS A 326 -2.19 20.31 12.86
C CYS A 326 -3.38 21.23 13.14
N VAL A 327 -4.02 21.78 12.09
CA VAL A 327 -5.22 22.61 12.23
C VAL A 327 -6.37 21.82 12.85
N GLY A 328 -6.59 20.58 12.38
CA GLY A 328 -7.62 19.71 12.92
C GLY A 328 -7.37 19.31 14.38
N ALA A 329 -6.13 18.95 14.73
CA ALA A 329 -5.74 18.62 16.10
C ALA A 329 -5.93 19.82 17.04
N PHE A 330 -5.51 21.02 16.62
CA PHE A 330 -5.70 22.24 17.39
C PHE A 330 -7.17 22.59 17.59
N ALA A 331 -8.00 22.44 16.56
CA ALA A 331 -9.44 22.65 16.66
C ALA A 331 -10.09 21.64 17.64
N ALA A 332 -9.68 20.37 17.59
CA ALA A 332 -10.18 19.33 18.48
C ALA A 332 -9.75 19.50 19.95
N LEU A 333 -8.60 20.11 20.21
CA LEU A 333 -8.15 20.40 21.58
C LEU A 333 -8.88 21.61 22.21
N ARG A 334 -9.55 22.43 21.40
CA ARG A 334 -10.27 23.63 21.83
C ARG A 334 -11.78 23.45 21.94
N GLY A 335 -12.32 22.36 21.39
CA GLY A 335 -13.74 22.00 21.47
C GLY A 335 -13.98 20.86 22.44
#